data_AF-A0A1I1NB64-F1
#
_entry.id   AF-A0A1I1NB64-F1
#
_cell.length_a   1.000
_cell.length_b   1.000
_cell.length_c   1.000
_cell.angle_alpha   90.00
_cell.angle_beta   90.00
_cell.angle_gamma   90.00
#
_symmetry.space_group_name_H-M   'P 1'
#
loop_
_entity.id
_entity.type
_entity.pdbx_description
1 polymer ?
#
loop_
_entity_poly.entity_id
_entity_poly.type
_entity_poly.pdbx_seq_one_letter_code
_entity_poly.pdbx_strand_id
1 'polypeptide(L)'
;MKKIKLKITISNTTRRIEYIVIEGRKLPISFFDFENGEWVAEQENFPIGNDNDIDILIIVAGNHKSQSKMKVYVNDNLKGNYEMYKPFNKNGYGQFNEEVQ
;
A
#
# COMPACT_ATOMS: atom_id res chain seq x y z
N MET A 1 10.88 -16.70 8.58
CA MET A 1 10.35 -15.73 7.60
C MET A 1 9.18 -16.39 6.88
N LYS A 2 7.97 -15.93 7.20
CA LYS A 2 6.72 -16.43 6.63
C LYS A 2 6.53 -15.81 5.25
N LYS A 3 5.74 -16.42 4.38
CA LYS A 3 5.38 -15.86 3.07
C LYS A 3 3.87 -15.78 2.94
N ILE A 4 3.40 -14.74 2.28
CA ILE A 4 1.99 -14.48 2.03
C ILE A 4 1.78 -14.09 0.56
N LYS A 5 0.54 -14.26 0.10
CA LYS A 5 0.07 -13.58 -1.09
C LYS A 5 -0.36 -12.16 -0.67
N LEU A 6 0.36 -11.15 -1.14
CA LEU A 6 0.07 -9.75 -0.87
C LEU A 6 -0.50 -9.11 -2.14
N LYS A 7 -1.63 -8.41 -2.00
CA LYS A 7 -2.14 -7.53 -3.04
C LYS A 7 -2.49 -6.17 -2.48
N ILE A 8 -1.99 -5.12 -3.10
CA ILE A 8 -2.29 -3.72 -2.76
C ILE A 8 -2.89 -3.07 -4.00
N THR A 9 -4.05 -2.44 -3.86
CA THR A 9 -4.59 -1.57 -4.91
C THR A 9 -4.73 -0.14 -4.40
N ILE A 10 -4.41 0.82 -5.26
CA ILE A 10 -4.55 2.24 -4.97
C ILE A 10 -5.37 2.88 -6.10
N SER A 11 -6.40 3.65 -5.69
CA SER A 11 -7.40 4.21 -6.60
C SER A 11 -6.83 5.10 -7.71
N ASN A 12 -7.60 5.21 -8.79
CA ASN A 12 -7.32 6.03 -9.98
C ASN A 12 -7.17 7.54 -9.72
N THR A 13 -7.58 8.01 -8.56
CA THR A 13 -7.37 9.37 -8.08
C THR A 13 -5.91 9.64 -7.68
N THR A 14 -5.09 8.59 -7.60
CA THR A 14 -3.64 8.68 -7.37
C THR A 14 -2.89 8.90 -8.67
N ARG A 15 -2.19 10.05 -8.76
CA ARG A 15 -1.39 10.41 -9.93
C ARG A 15 -0.06 9.67 -9.98
N ARG A 16 0.61 9.53 -8.83
CA ARG A 16 1.87 8.78 -8.72
C ARG A 16 2.09 8.22 -7.33
N ILE A 17 2.89 7.16 -7.27
CA ILE A 17 3.48 6.65 -6.05
C ILE A 17 4.88 7.26 -5.91
N GLU A 18 5.18 7.83 -4.75
CA GLU A 18 6.45 8.54 -4.48
C GLU A 18 7.39 7.71 -3.62
N TYR A 19 6.83 6.90 -2.71
CA TYR A 19 7.61 6.14 -1.74
C TYR A 19 6.84 4.92 -1.26
N ILE A 20 7.54 3.80 -1.11
CA ILE A 20 6.99 2.53 -0.62
C ILE A 20 8.01 1.88 0.30
N VAL A 21 7.59 1.57 1.51
CA VAL A 21 8.29 0.67 2.44
C VAL A 21 7.29 -0.37 2.92
N ILE A 22 7.67 -1.63 2.83
CA ILE A 22 6.88 -2.74 3.36
C ILE A 22 7.83 -3.64 4.17
N GLU A 23 7.48 -3.97 5.41
CA GLU A 23 8.33 -4.77 6.32
C GLU A 23 9.76 -4.19 6.44
N GLY A 24 9.85 -2.87 6.62
CA GLY A 24 11.12 -2.15 6.67
C GLY A 24 11.95 -2.13 5.38
N ARG A 25 11.46 -2.74 4.29
CA ARG A 25 12.15 -2.79 2.99
C ARG A 25 11.62 -1.69 2.08
N LYS A 26 12.52 -0.80 1.65
CA LYS A 26 12.22 0.17 0.60
C LYS A 26 12.09 -0.55 -0.75
N LEU A 27 10.95 -0.38 -1.40
CA LEU A 27 10.65 -1.01 -2.69
C LEU A 27 10.75 0.01 -3.83
N PRO A 28 11.08 -0.43 -5.06
CA PRO A 28 11.05 0.45 -6.22
C PRO A 28 9.60 0.81 -6.59
N ILE A 29 9.40 1.95 -7.27
CA ILE A 29 8.07 2.36 -7.75
C ILE A 29 7.48 1.33 -8.73
N SER A 30 8.34 0.64 -9.50
CA SER A 30 7.97 -0.48 -10.38
C SER A 30 7.44 -1.72 -9.65
N PHE A 31 7.31 -1.67 -8.33
CA PHE A 31 6.57 -2.67 -7.56
C PHE A 31 5.07 -2.62 -7.84
N PHE A 32 4.57 -1.49 -8.35
CA PHE A 32 3.19 -1.34 -8.81
C PHE A 32 3.15 -1.20 -10.33
N ASP A 33 2.17 -1.87 -10.91
CA ASP A 33 1.71 -1.64 -12.28
C ASP A 33 0.47 -0.72 -12.25
N PHE A 34 0.19 -0.06 -13.37
CA PHE A 34 -1.04 0.74 -13.52
C PHE A 34 -2.00 0.02 -14.45
N GLU A 35 -3.06 -0.55 -13.88
CA GLU A 35 -3.98 -1.46 -14.56
C GLU A 35 -5.43 -1.05 -14.33
N ASN A 36 -6.22 -0.96 -15.39
CA ASN A 36 -7.66 -0.65 -15.32
C ASN A 36 -7.97 0.62 -14.49
N GLY A 37 -7.06 1.58 -14.51
CA GLY A 37 -7.16 2.83 -13.77
C GLY A 37 -6.64 2.77 -12.33
N GLU A 38 -6.28 1.63 -11.77
CA GLU A 38 -5.73 1.53 -10.42
C GLU A 38 -4.21 1.25 -10.46
N TRP A 39 -3.50 1.67 -9.42
CA TRP A 39 -2.16 1.12 -9.17
C TRP A 39 -2.33 -0.22 -8.46
N VAL A 40 -1.72 -1.27 -8.99
CA VAL A 40 -1.85 -2.64 -8.49
C VAL A 40 -0.46 -3.20 -8.24
N ALA A 41 -0.25 -3.75 -7.05
CA ALA A 41 0.89 -4.59 -6.74
C ALA A 41 0.38 -5.93 -6.23
N GLU A 42 0.75 -7.03 -6.89
CA GLU A 42 0.37 -8.38 -6.49
C GLU A 42 1.62 -9.27 -6.42
N GLN A 43 1.81 -9.96 -5.30
CA GLN A 43 3.00 -10.75 -5.00
C GLN A 43 2.60 -12.05 -4.30
N GLU A 44 2.78 -13.18 -4.97
CA GLU A 44 2.38 -14.52 -4.46
C GLU A 44 3.20 -15.00 -3.26
N ASN A 45 4.45 -14.57 -3.14
CA ASN A 45 5.41 -15.09 -2.18
C ASN A 45 6.12 -13.96 -1.40
N PHE A 46 5.36 -12.94 -1.02
CA PHE A 46 5.90 -11.79 -0.30
C PHE A 46 6.33 -12.21 1.11
N PRO A 47 7.60 -12.05 1.49
CA PRO A 47 8.05 -12.46 2.81
C PRO A 47 7.61 -11.43 3.85
N ILE A 48 7.26 -11.87 5.05
CA ILE A 48 6.92 -11.00 6.19
C ILE A 48 7.69 -11.43 7.44
N GLY A 49 7.73 -10.52 8.43
CA GLY A 49 8.26 -10.71 9.76
C GLY A 49 7.62 -11.87 10.52
N ASN A 50 8.10 -12.08 11.75
CA ASN A 50 7.63 -13.16 12.62
C ASN A 50 6.54 -12.70 13.62
N ASP A 51 6.26 -11.39 13.67
CA ASP A 51 5.24 -10.70 14.44
C ASP A 51 3.80 -10.92 13.91
N ASN A 52 3.66 -11.49 12.71
CA ASN A 52 2.38 -11.83 12.06
C ASN A 52 1.50 -10.64 11.65
N ASP A 53 2.00 -9.42 11.70
CA ASP A 53 1.39 -8.25 11.07
C ASP A 53 2.11 -7.90 9.74
N ILE A 54 1.63 -6.86 9.08
CA ILE A 54 2.27 -6.30 7.89
C ILE A 54 2.43 -4.79 8.04
N ASP A 55 3.67 -4.34 8.08
CA ASP A 55 3.99 -2.92 8.15
C ASP A 55 4.05 -2.31 6.76
N ILE A 56 3.21 -1.30 6.49
CA ILE A 56 3.17 -0.59 5.20
C ILE A 56 3.26 0.91 5.42
N LEU A 57 4.25 1.55 4.78
CA LEU A 57 4.34 3.00 4.60
C LEU A 57 4.36 3.33 3.11
N ILE A 58 3.34 4.04 2.63
CA ILE A 58 3.24 4.47 1.24
C ILE A 58 2.95 5.97 1.18
N ILE A 59 3.71 6.69 0.35
CA ILE A 59 3.48 8.10 0.04
C ILE A 59 3.04 8.21 -1.41
N VAL A 60 1.93 8.89 -1.64
CA VAL A 60 1.35 9.11 -2.96
C VAL A 60 1.08 10.58 -3.21
N ALA A 61 1.13 10.98 -4.48
CA ALA A 61 0.55 12.25 -4.91
C ALA A 61 -0.82 12.00 -5.54
N GLY A 62 -1.87 12.43 -4.86
CA GLY A 62 -3.23 12.44 -5.39
C GLY A 62 -3.47 13.57 -6.40
N ASN A 63 -4.51 13.45 -7.21
CA ASN A 63 -5.01 14.55 -8.02
C ASN A 63 -5.55 15.69 -7.13
N HIS A 64 -5.47 16.93 -7.60
CA HIS A 64 -5.97 18.09 -6.87
C HIS A 64 -7.45 17.90 -6.51
N LYS A 65 -7.81 18.13 -5.25
CA LYS A 65 -9.16 17.93 -4.68
C LYS A 65 -9.69 16.48 -4.75
N SER A 66 -8.83 15.50 -5.01
CA SER A 66 -9.21 14.09 -4.93
C SER A 66 -8.80 13.47 -3.60
N GLN A 67 -9.44 12.35 -3.27
CA GLN A 67 -9.08 11.50 -2.15
C GLN A 67 -8.66 10.14 -2.71
N SER A 68 -7.43 9.76 -2.44
CA SER A 68 -6.91 8.45 -2.81
C SER A 68 -7.36 7.42 -1.78
N LYS A 69 -7.60 6.19 -2.22
CA LYS A 69 -7.94 5.06 -1.36
C LYS A 69 -7.00 3.92 -1.66
N MET A 70 -6.58 3.21 -0.61
CA MET A 70 -5.75 2.02 -0.70
C MET A 70 -6.49 0.83 -0.12
N LYS A 71 -6.47 -0.30 -0.80
CA LYS A 71 -6.93 -1.59 -0.27
C LYS A 71 -5.76 -2.54 -0.15
N VAL A 72 -5.73 -3.30 0.94
CA VAL A 72 -4.72 -4.31 1.20
C VAL A 72 -5.40 -5.66 1.37
N TYR A 73 -4.95 -6.63 0.60
CA TYR A 73 -5.40 -8.01 0.63
C TYR A 73 -4.22 -8.91 1.02
N VAL A 74 -4.47 -9.83 1.95
CA VAL A 74 -3.51 -10.84 2.39
C VAL A 74 -4.16 -12.20 2.24
N ASN A 75 -3.53 -13.08 1.46
CA ASN A 75 -4.07 -14.40 1.10
C ASN A 75 -5.52 -14.28 0.60
N ASP A 76 -5.74 -13.38 -0.36
CA ASP A 76 -7.02 -13.05 -1.01
C ASP A 76 -8.10 -12.43 -0.10
N ASN A 77 -7.84 -12.28 1.20
CA ASN A 77 -8.76 -11.66 2.13
C ASN A 77 -8.47 -10.15 2.22
N LEU A 78 -9.50 -9.31 2.07
CA LEU A 78 -9.39 -7.88 2.34
C LEU A 78 -9.08 -7.67 3.83
N LYS A 79 -7.89 -7.17 4.13
CA LYS A 79 -7.48 -6.85 5.50
C LYS A 79 -7.77 -5.40 5.85
N GLY A 80 -7.58 -4.47 4.91
CA GLY A 80 -7.83 -3.06 5.18
C GLY A 80 -8.23 -2.23 3.96
N ASN A 81 -8.98 -1.16 4.22
CA ASN A 81 -9.39 -0.15 3.25
C ASN A 81 -9.15 1.23 3.85
N TYR A 82 -8.11 1.90 3.37
CA TYR A 82 -7.56 3.11 3.97
C TYR A 82 -7.82 4.31 3.08
N GLU A 83 -8.38 5.36 3.67
CA GLU A 83 -8.39 6.67 3.04
C GLU A 83 -6.97 7.26 3.12
N MET A 84 -6.36 7.49 1.97
CA MET A 84 -5.05 8.13 1.90
C MET A 84 -5.29 9.63 2.02
N TYR A 85 -5.24 10.12 3.25
CA TYR A 85 -5.44 11.53 3.52
C TYR A 85 -4.38 12.37 2.82
N LYS A 86 -4.88 13.46 2.24
CA LYS A 86 -4.24 14.44 1.35
C LYS A 86 -2.74 14.63 1.59
N PRO A 87 -1.97 14.99 0.53
CA PRO A 87 -0.63 15.50 0.71
C PRO A 87 -0.70 16.71 1.65
N PHE A 88 -0.31 16.51 2.92
CA PHE A 88 0.26 17.62 3.66
C PHE A 88 1.40 18.11 2.80
N ASN A 89 1.37 19.40 2.46
CA ASN A 89 2.54 20.18 2.05
C ASN A 89 3.85 19.41 2.26
N LYS A 90 4.44 18.92 1.17
CA LYS A 90 5.77 18.28 1.12
C LYS A 90 6.06 17.05 2.01
N ASN A 91 5.28 16.69 3.05
CA ASN A 91 5.64 15.61 4.00
C ASN A 91 4.41 15.11 4.82
N GLY A 92 3.47 14.38 4.23
CA GLY A 92 2.42 13.68 4.99
C GLY A 92 2.72 12.18 5.10
N TYR A 93 2.69 11.61 6.31
CA TYR A 93 2.72 10.16 6.56
C TYR A 93 1.55 9.75 7.48
N GLY A 94 1.11 8.50 7.37
CA GLY A 94 0.21 7.84 8.32
C GLY A 94 0.75 6.44 8.65
N GLN A 95 0.66 6.04 9.91
CA GLN A 95 1.07 4.73 10.41
C GLN A 95 -0.18 4.03 10.96
N PHE A 96 -0.37 2.76 10.60
CA PHE A 96 -1.45 1.92 11.12
C PHE A 96 -0.91 0.53 11.45
N ASN A 97 -1.26 0.01 12.63
CA ASN A 97 -1.04 -1.38 13.03
C ASN A 97 -2.43 -2.04 13.10
N GLU A 98 -2.64 -3.15 12.40
CA GLU A 98 -3.84 -3.97 12.56
C GLU A 98 -3.47 -5.41 12.90
N GLU A 99 -4.17 -5.98 13.88
CA GLU A 99 -4.01 -7.37 14.30
C GLU A 99 -4.69 -8.31 13.29
N VAL A 100 -3.95 -9.34 12.88
CA VAL A 100 -4.45 -10.39 11.99
C VAL A 100 -4.94 -11.56 12.83
N GLN A 101 -6.26 -11.68 13.00
CA GLN A 101 -6.90 -12.98 13.24
C GLN A 101 -7.04 -13.76 11.93
#